data_AF-A0AAN2DCN5-F1
#
_entry.id   AF-A0AAN2DCN5-F1
#
_cell.length_a   1.000
_cell.length_b   1.000
_cell.length_c   1.000
_cell.angle_alpha   90.00
_cell.angle_beta   90.00
_cell.angle_gamma   90.00
#
_symmetry.space_group_name_H-M   'P 1'
#
loop_
_entity.id
_entity.type
_entity.pdbx_description
1 polymer ?
#
loop_
_entity_poly.entity_id
_entity_poly.type
_entity_poly.pdbx_seq_one_letter_code
_entity_poly.pdbx_strand_id
1 'polypeptide(L)'
;MTTLRIYDLKQHVLALDLRDLLRLLAPRSFEANWVVSTVKSSKPRHEWFEATGEGGEQLEELARHNVQLSGSELAALAENTRQVIWGEFVGSEQTQTDKTWVTIRAIDSTFYEIDTDDEAVLSKINSIYKDVRTGDAPGT
;
A
#
# COMPACT_ATOMS: atom_id res chain seq x y z
N MET A 1 5.62 14.86 1.46
CA MET A 1 5.07 13.71 0.73
C MET A 1 3.88 14.13 -0.10
N THR A 2 3.96 13.85 -1.38
CA THR A 2 2.87 13.99 -2.35
C THR A 2 1.97 12.78 -2.25
N THR A 3 0.67 13.00 -2.17
CA THR A 3 -0.33 11.94 -2.11
C THR A 3 -1.01 11.77 -3.47
N LEU A 4 -0.96 10.57 -4.03
CA LEU A 4 -1.69 10.17 -5.24
C LEU A 4 -2.74 9.11 -4.88
N ARG A 5 -3.90 9.17 -5.53
CA ARG A 5 -4.98 8.19 -5.39
C ARG A 5 -5.28 7.56 -6.74
N ILE A 6 -5.31 6.23 -6.80
CA ILE A 6 -5.49 5.44 -8.02
C ILE A 6 -6.87 4.81 -8.00
N TYR A 7 -7.73 5.22 -8.94
CA TYR A 7 -9.13 4.80 -9.06
C TYR A 7 -9.39 3.91 -10.28
N ASP A 8 -8.36 3.38 -10.94
CA ASP A 8 -8.53 2.56 -12.14
C ASP A 8 -9.49 1.40 -11.90
N LEU A 9 -10.54 1.29 -12.73
CA LEU A 9 -11.53 0.24 -12.64
C LEU A 9 -11.48 -0.69 -13.85
N LYS A 10 -11.71 -1.99 -13.60
CA LYS A 10 -11.96 -3.02 -14.61
C LYS A 10 -13.29 -3.68 -14.27
N GLN A 11 -14.26 -3.60 -15.18
CA GLN A 11 -15.61 -4.16 -14.95
C GLN A 11 -16.28 -3.66 -13.64
N HIS A 12 -16.07 -2.38 -13.30
CA HIS A 12 -16.60 -1.71 -12.09
C HIS A 12 -15.98 -2.12 -10.75
N VAL A 13 -14.90 -2.91 -10.76
CA VAL A 13 -14.08 -3.17 -9.58
C VAL A 13 -12.68 -2.59 -9.76
N LEU A 14 -11.98 -2.32 -8.66
CA LEU A 14 -10.61 -1.81 -8.68
C LEU A 14 -9.72 -2.72 -9.54
N ALA A 15 -8.97 -2.12 -10.46
CA ALA A 15 -8.21 -2.82 -11.50
C ALA A 15 -6.81 -3.26 -11.05
N LEU A 16 -6.46 -3.01 -9.79
CA LEU A 16 -5.14 -3.25 -9.23
C LEU A 16 -5.25 -3.79 -7.80
N ASP A 17 -4.28 -4.62 -7.45
CA ASP A 17 -4.07 -5.13 -6.10
C ASP A 17 -2.68 -4.70 -5.57
N LEU A 18 -2.43 -4.93 -4.28
CA LEU A 18 -1.14 -4.66 -3.64
C LEU A 18 0.05 -5.24 -4.42
N ARG A 19 -0.08 -6.48 -4.93
CA ARG A 19 0.98 -7.14 -5.72
C ARG A 19 1.36 -6.35 -6.98
N ASP A 20 0.40 -5.66 -7.61
CA ASP A 20 0.64 -4.93 -8.85
C ASP A 20 1.48 -3.67 -8.56
N LEU A 21 1.20 -3.01 -7.44
CA LEU A 21 2.00 -1.88 -6.95
C LEU A 21 3.40 -2.33 -6.54
N LEU A 22 3.53 -3.44 -5.80
CA LEU A 22 4.85 -3.97 -5.42
C LEU A 22 5.68 -4.32 -6.67
N ARG A 23 5.08 -4.95 -7.68
CA ARG A 23 5.76 -5.26 -8.95
C ARG A 23 6.13 -4.00 -9.73
N LEU A 24 5.28 -2.99 -9.77
CA LEU A 24 5.55 -1.72 -10.46
C LEU A 24 6.75 -0.97 -9.84
N LEU A 25 6.87 -1.05 -8.52
CA LEU A 25 7.93 -0.39 -7.74
C LEU A 25 9.20 -1.22 -7.62
N ALA A 26 9.24 -2.41 -8.22
CA ALA A 26 10.43 -3.25 -8.28
C ALA A 26 11.58 -2.56 -9.05
N PRO A 27 12.85 -2.89 -8.75
CA PRO A 27 13.29 -3.87 -7.74
C PRO A 27 13.23 -3.35 -6.29
N ARG A 28 13.17 -2.03 -6.10
CA ARG A 28 13.29 -1.38 -4.78
C ARG A 28 12.23 -1.83 -3.78
N SER A 29 11.01 -2.11 -4.22
CA SER A 29 9.95 -2.67 -3.36
C SER A 29 10.30 -4.03 -2.76
N PHE A 30 11.01 -4.88 -3.48
CA PHE A 30 11.41 -6.20 -3.00
C PHE A 30 12.63 -6.13 -2.07
N GLU A 31 13.44 -5.09 -2.23
CA GLU A 31 14.60 -4.81 -1.38
C GLU A 31 14.23 -3.96 -0.15
N ALA A 32 13.08 -3.29 -0.14
CA ALA A 32 12.67 -2.46 0.99
C ALA A 32 12.29 -3.29 2.23
N ASN A 33 12.35 -2.63 3.39
CA ASN A 33 11.69 -3.09 4.61
C ASN A 33 10.27 -2.52 4.64
N TRP A 34 9.30 -3.35 5.03
CA TRP A 34 7.90 -2.96 5.07
C TRP A 34 7.32 -3.14 6.46
N VAL A 35 6.61 -2.12 6.95
CA VAL A 35 5.71 -2.28 8.10
C VAL A 35 4.29 -2.43 7.57
N VAL A 36 3.61 -3.50 8.00
CA VAL A 36 2.19 -3.71 7.71
C VAL A 36 1.40 -3.23 8.93
N SER A 37 0.45 -2.31 8.73
CA SER A 37 -0.32 -1.69 9.80
C SER A 37 -1.78 -1.46 9.41
N THR A 38 -2.62 -1.22 10.41
CA THR A 38 -3.99 -0.77 10.22
C THR A 38 -4.04 0.64 9.63
N VAL A 39 -5.06 0.95 8.83
CA VAL A 39 -5.34 2.32 8.40
C VAL A 39 -5.89 3.10 9.60
N LYS A 40 -5.19 4.17 10.00
CA LYS A 40 -5.56 4.99 11.16
C LYS A 40 -6.60 6.04 10.79
N SER A 41 -7.66 6.13 11.59
CA SER A 41 -8.61 7.24 11.57
C SER A 41 -8.17 8.36 12.51
N SER A 42 -8.68 9.58 12.28
CA SER A 42 -8.62 10.69 13.25
C SER A 42 -9.38 10.40 14.55
N LYS A 43 -10.23 9.36 14.57
CA LYS A 43 -10.88 8.87 15.80
C LYS A 43 -10.05 7.77 16.46
N PRO A 44 -9.71 7.89 17.76
CA PRO A 44 -9.02 6.82 18.49
C PRO A 44 -9.79 5.49 18.42
N ARG A 45 -9.08 4.37 18.24
CA ARG A 45 -9.62 2.99 18.10
C ARG A 45 -10.43 2.71 16.83
N HIS A 46 -10.46 3.65 15.89
CA HIS A 46 -11.01 3.43 14.56
C HIS A 46 -9.86 3.12 13.62
N GLU A 47 -9.41 1.88 13.68
CA GLU A 47 -8.31 1.34 12.89
C GLU A 47 -8.82 0.12 12.15
N TRP A 48 -8.57 0.06 10.84
CA TRP A 48 -9.07 -1.03 10.00
C TRP A 48 -7.95 -1.66 9.21
N PHE A 49 -7.90 -2.99 9.26
CA PHE A 49 -7.22 -3.80 8.27
C PHE A 49 -8.20 -4.90 7.87
N GLU A 50 -8.40 -5.08 6.57
CA GLU A 50 -9.29 -6.09 6.03
C GLU A 50 -8.75 -6.51 4.66
N ALA A 51 -8.48 -7.80 4.50
CA ALA A 51 -8.02 -8.38 3.25
C ALA A 51 -8.63 -9.77 3.06
N THR A 52 -8.74 -10.22 1.81
CA THR A 52 -9.34 -11.51 1.46
C THR A 52 -8.31 -12.45 0.84
N GLY A 53 -8.55 -13.76 0.97
CA GLY A 53 -7.61 -14.80 0.56
C GLY A 53 -6.61 -15.16 1.66
N GLU A 54 -5.90 -16.28 1.50
CA GLU A 54 -4.98 -16.82 2.52
C GLU A 54 -3.89 -15.82 2.92
N GLY A 55 -3.30 -15.13 1.93
CA GLY A 55 -2.33 -14.07 2.20
C GLY A 55 -2.95 -12.88 2.94
N GLY A 56 -4.23 -12.59 2.70
CA GLY A 56 -4.96 -11.50 3.35
C GLY A 56 -5.18 -11.74 4.84
N GLU A 57 -5.59 -12.96 5.21
CA GLU A 57 -5.75 -13.37 6.61
C GLU A 57 -4.43 -13.27 7.39
N GLN A 58 -3.32 -13.65 6.74
CA GLN A 58 -1.98 -13.52 7.33
C GLN A 58 -1.56 -12.06 7.48
N LEU A 59 -1.79 -11.22 6.46
CA LEU A 59 -1.51 -9.78 6.53
C LEU A 59 -2.30 -9.10 7.65
N GLU A 60 -3.56 -9.50 7.86
CA GLU A 60 -4.39 -8.94 8.92
C GLU A 60 -3.84 -9.26 10.32
N GLU A 61 -3.36 -10.49 10.55
CA GLU A 61 -2.70 -10.86 11.80
C GLU A 61 -1.43 -10.03 12.02
N LEU A 62 -0.60 -9.87 10.98
CA LEU A 62 0.64 -9.10 11.03
C LEU A 62 0.38 -7.61 11.29
N ALA A 63 -0.69 -7.06 10.73
CA ALA A 63 -1.08 -5.66 10.90
C ALA A 63 -1.42 -5.31 12.36
N ARG A 64 -1.99 -6.25 13.13
CA ARG A 64 -2.32 -6.01 14.55
C ARG A 64 -1.09 -5.75 15.42
N HIS A 65 0.07 -6.24 14.98
CA HIS A 65 1.33 -6.12 15.71
C HIS A 65 2.31 -5.15 15.04
N ASN A 66 1.92 -4.47 13.96
CA ASN A 66 2.80 -3.63 13.15
C ASN A 66 4.09 -4.37 12.74
N VAL A 67 3.96 -5.63 12.31
CA VAL A 67 5.12 -6.47 12.01
C VAL A 67 5.90 -5.90 10.83
N GLN A 68 7.23 -5.91 10.98
CA GLN A 68 8.15 -5.59 9.91
C GLN A 68 8.44 -6.84 9.07
N LEU A 69 8.34 -6.71 7.76
CA LEU A 69 8.57 -7.74 6.76
C LEU A 69 9.64 -7.28 5.76
N SER A 70 10.37 -8.22 5.18
CA SER A 70 11.13 -7.95 3.95
C SER A 70 10.18 -7.74 2.77
N GLY A 71 10.63 -7.01 1.75
CA GLY A 71 9.88 -6.83 0.51
C GLY A 71 9.52 -8.14 -0.20
N SER A 72 10.39 -9.16 -0.11
CA SER A 72 10.11 -10.50 -0.62
C SER A 72 8.99 -11.22 0.13
N GLU A 73 8.95 -11.12 1.47
CA GLU A 73 7.88 -11.72 2.28
C GLU A 73 6.55 -11.03 1.99
N LEU A 74 6.54 -9.69 1.97
CA LEU A 74 5.33 -8.94 1.63
C LEU A 74 4.83 -9.27 0.23
N ALA A 75 5.73 -9.39 -0.76
CA ALA A 75 5.35 -9.79 -2.11
C ALA A 75 4.72 -11.18 -2.15
N ALA A 76 5.31 -12.17 -1.45
CA ALA A 76 4.77 -13.52 -1.39
C ALA A 76 3.38 -13.57 -0.72
N LEU A 77 3.16 -12.78 0.32
CA LEU A 77 1.84 -12.61 0.93
C LEU A 77 0.86 -11.97 -0.07
N ALA A 78 1.27 -10.89 -0.73
CA ALA A 78 0.44 -10.17 -1.69
C ALA A 78 0.03 -11.02 -2.91
N GLU A 79 0.85 -11.99 -3.34
CA GLU A 79 0.46 -12.94 -4.40
C GLU A 79 -0.69 -13.86 -3.99
N ASN A 80 -0.75 -14.24 -2.71
CA ASN A 80 -1.79 -15.09 -2.14
C ASN A 80 -2.97 -14.29 -1.55
N THR A 81 -2.88 -12.96 -1.59
CA THR A 81 -3.97 -12.06 -1.23
C THR A 81 -4.85 -11.83 -2.45
N ARG A 82 -6.14 -12.10 -2.30
CA ARG A 82 -7.12 -11.85 -3.37
C ARG A 82 -7.42 -10.37 -3.51
N GLN A 83 -7.54 -9.65 -2.40
CA GLN A 83 -7.81 -8.20 -2.38
C GLN A 83 -7.50 -7.64 -0.99
N VAL A 84 -6.93 -6.43 -0.93
CA VAL A 84 -6.88 -5.63 0.31
C VAL A 84 -7.99 -4.59 0.25
N ILE A 85 -8.90 -4.61 1.22
CA ILE A 85 -10.03 -3.68 1.35
C ILE A 85 -9.57 -2.47 2.17
N TRP A 86 -8.95 -2.72 3.32
CA TRP A 86 -8.31 -1.73 4.18
C TRP A 86 -6.92 -2.22 4.57
N GLY A 87 -5.90 -1.37 4.45
CA GLY A 87 -4.56 -1.70 4.94
C GLY A 87 -3.54 -0.61 4.64
N GLU A 88 -2.51 -0.49 5.47
CA GLU A 88 -1.39 0.42 5.28
C GLU A 88 -0.07 -0.37 5.23
N PHE A 89 0.78 0.00 4.28
CA PHE A 89 2.08 -0.61 4.02
C PHE A 89 3.12 0.49 3.92
N VAL A 90 4.03 0.57 4.89
CA VAL A 90 5.06 1.61 4.95
C VAL A 90 6.40 1.01 4.53
N GLY A 91 6.88 1.39 3.35
CA GLY A 91 8.17 0.99 2.81
C GLY A 91 9.28 1.94 3.25
N SER A 92 10.38 1.38 3.74
CA SER A 92 11.61 2.10 4.09
C SER A 92 12.82 1.44 3.44
N GLU A 93 13.90 2.21 3.30
CA GLU A 93 15.14 1.70 2.75
C GLU A 93 15.73 0.58 3.62
N GLN A 94 16.33 -0.41 2.97
CA GLN A 94 16.96 -1.55 3.65
C GLN A 94 18.05 -1.10 4.65
N THR A 95 18.71 0.02 4.34
CA THR A 95 19.80 0.61 5.14
C THR A 95 19.37 1.81 6.00
N GLN A 96 18.16 2.33 5.82
CA GLN A 96 17.63 3.50 6.56
C GLN A 96 16.16 3.27 6.91
N THR A 97 15.92 2.52 7.98
CA THR A 97 14.58 2.18 8.48
C THR A 97 13.79 3.41 8.95
N ASP A 98 14.48 4.46 9.36
CA ASP A 98 13.85 5.66 9.94
C ASP A 98 13.29 6.61 8.87
N LYS A 99 13.62 6.37 7.59
CA LYS A 99 13.16 7.19 6.48
C LYS A 99 12.18 6.42 5.61
N THR A 100 10.91 6.79 5.73
CA THR A 100 9.86 6.31 4.83
C THR A 100 10.17 6.71 3.39
N TRP A 101 10.19 5.71 2.52
CA TRP A 101 10.31 5.88 1.08
C TRP A 101 8.93 6.04 0.44
N VAL A 102 7.99 5.16 0.78
CA VAL A 102 6.63 5.18 0.24
C VAL A 102 5.66 4.60 1.26
N THR A 103 4.48 5.20 1.39
CA THR A 103 3.34 4.58 2.06
C THR A 103 2.30 4.20 1.02
N ILE A 104 1.80 2.98 1.09
CA ILE A 104 0.71 2.47 0.25
C ILE A 104 -0.48 2.19 1.17
N ARG A 105 -1.66 2.73 0.85
CA ARG A 105 -2.90 2.45 1.60
C ARG A 105 -3.98 1.94 0.67
N ALA A 106 -4.66 0.87 1.07
CA ALA A 106 -5.94 0.47 0.47
C ALA A 106 -7.08 1.11 1.26
N ILE A 107 -8.01 1.77 0.56
CA ILE A 107 -9.14 2.48 1.19
C ILE A 107 -10.46 1.94 0.63
N ASP A 108 -11.17 1.18 1.47
CA ASP A 108 -12.52 0.67 1.22
C ASP A 108 -12.72 -0.01 -0.15
N SER A 109 -11.69 -0.70 -0.67
CA SER A 109 -11.66 -1.22 -2.05
C SER A 109 -11.93 -0.19 -3.16
N THR A 110 -11.93 1.10 -2.83
CA THR A 110 -12.31 2.18 -3.74
C THR A 110 -11.09 2.72 -4.48
N PHE A 111 -9.95 2.84 -3.79
CA PHE A 111 -8.69 3.27 -4.38
C PHE A 111 -7.50 2.78 -3.56
N TYR A 112 -6.33 2.82 -4.20
CA TYR A 112 -5.06 2.84 -3.48
C TYR A 112 -4.55 4.27 -3.37
N GLU A 113 -4.08 4.64 -2.19
CA GLU A 113 -3.37 5.88 -1.93
C GLU A 113 -1.88 5.61 -1.83
N ILE A 114 -1.07 6.43 -2.50
CA ILE A 114 0.39 6.37 -2.51
C ILE A 114 0.90 7.69 -1.97
N ASP A 115 1.67 7.66 -0.89
CA ASP A 115 2.26 8.84 -0.25
C ASP A 115 3.78 8.75 -0.32
N THR A 116 4.41 9.65 -1.08
CA THR A 116 5.86 9.63 -1.31
C THR A 116 6.39 10.99 -1.79
N ASP A 117 7.67 11.26 -1.55
CA ASP A 117 8.41 12.37 -2.16
C ASP A 117 9.32 11.90 -3.32
N ASP A 118 9.22 10.63 -3.70
CA ASP A 118 10.03 10.05 -4.77
C ASP A 118 9.39 10.31 -6.15
N GLU A 119 9.96 11.26 -6.89
CA GLU A 119 9.52 11.63 -8.24
C GLU A 119 9.51 10.44 -9.23
N ALA A 120 10.40 9.45 -9.05
CA ALA A 120 10.40 8.27 -9.91
C ALA A 120 9.18 7.39 -9.64
N VAL A 121 8.74 7.29 -8.38
CA VAL A 121 7.49 6.61 -8.01
C VAL A 121 6.30 7.38 -8.58
N LEU A 122 6.23 8.70 -8.36
CA LEU A 122 5.13 9.54 -8.88
C LEU A 122 5.01 9.42 -10.41
N SER A 123 6.12 9.46 -11.14
CA SER A 123 6.15 9.34 -12.60
C SER A 123 5.70 7.95 -13.07
N LYS A 124 6.13 6.87 -12.40
CA LYS A 124 5.68 5.49 -12.71
C LYS A 124 4.17 5.33 -12.52
N ILE A 125 3.61 5.83 -11.42
CA ILE A 125 2.18 5.73 -11.14
C ILE A 125 1.37 6.46 -12.21
N ASN A 126 1.73 7.71 -12.52
CA ASN A 126 1.03 8.53 -13.51
C ASN A 126 1.16 8.02 -14.96
N SER A 127 2.18 7.20 -15.27
CA SER A 127 2.36 6.65 -16.62
C SER A 127 1.67 5.31 -16.83
N ILE A 128 1.36 4.56 -15.77
CA ILE A 128 0.76 3.23 -15.84
C ILE A 128 -0.76 3.27 -15.63
N TYR A 129 -1.21 4.04 -14.64
CA TYR A 129 -2.63 4.13 -14.30
C TYR A 129 -3.29 5.32 -14.99
N LYS A 130 -4.57 5.18 -15.29
CA LYS A 130 -5.31 6.16 -16.11
C LYS A 130 -6.04 7.21 -15.27
N ASP A 131 -6.64 6.79 -14.17
CA ASP A 131 -7.38 7.62 -13.21
C ASP A 131 -6.55 7.77 -11.93
N VAL A 132 -5.57 8.67 -12.02
CA VAL A 132 -4.73 9.09 -10.89
C VAL A 132 -5.11 10.52 -10.51
N ARG A 133 -5.38 10.74 -9.23
CA ARG A 133 -5.79 12.04 -8.70
C ARG A 133 -4.86 12.43 -7.56
N THR A 134 -4.51 13.71 -7.48
CA THR A 134 -3.81 14.23 -6.30
C THR A 134 -4.75 14.19 -5.11
N GLY A 135 -4.33 13.55 -4.02
CA GLY A 135 -5.02 13.60 -2.75
C GLY A 135 -4.64 14.88 -2.00
N ASP A 136 -5.61 15.51 -1.33
CA ASP A 136 -5.27 16.43 -0.26
C ASP A 136 -4.59 15.66 0.88
N ALA A 137 -3.70 16.33 1.62
CA ALA A 137 -3.08 15.78 2.83
C ALA A 137 -4.14 15.12 3.74
N PRO A 138 -3.82 14.02 4.46
CA PRO A 138 -4.80 13.28 5.24
C PRO A 138 -5.60 14.26 6.10
N GLY A 139 -6.91 14.30 5.88
CA GLY A 139 -7.82 15.28 6.46
C GLY A 139 -7.60 15.37 7.96
N THR A 140 -7.24 16.58 8.40
CA THR A 140 -7.12 16.98 9.81
C THR A 140 -8.39 16.70 10.60
#